data_AF-A0A4S2UQP4-F1
#
_entry.id   AF-A0A4S2UQP4-F1
#
_cell.length_a   1.000
_cell.length_b   1.000
_cell.length_c   1.000
_cell.angle_alpha   90.00
_cell.angle_beta   90.00
_cell.angle_gamma   90.00
#
_symmetry.space_group_name_H-M   'P 1'
#
loop_
_entity.id
_entity.type
_entity.pdbx_description
1 polymer ?
#
loop_
_entity_poly.entity_id
_entity_poly.type
_entity_poly.pdbx_seq_one_letter_code
_entity_poly.pdbx_strand_id
1 'polypeptide(L)'
;MSAFMSAFASLVGALADLLHPLFQNASTAAAIILFTALVRLAVHPLSRAAARGQKAQRRLQPQIAELRKKHAKNPDRMQKALMELHREEKVSPLSGCLPSLLQMPAFFLLYHLFSSQKIGDEANALLGHQLFDAPLGERWHDALSHGGMFGAQGIVYLGLFAIVAAVATFNYGRTKRQMAASPVTPASGPDGQPMPGLGAMNKLMPLMSFFTLFTVAFVPLAAALYVVTSTTWTAIERAYLYRDMPAPGAAVATAA
;
A
#
# COMPACT_ATOMS: atom_id res chain seq x y z
N MET A 1 -19.76 14.59 12.08
CA MET A 1 -18.48 13.84 12.11
C MET A 1 -18.25 13.13 13.46
N SER A 2 -18.75 13.68 14.58
CA SER A 2 -18.62 13.10 15.93
C SER A 2 -19.28 11.73 16.11
N ALA A 3 -20.52 11.53 15.64
CA ALA A 3 -21.24 10.26 15.84
C ALA A 3 -20.54 9.06 15.17
N PHE A 4 -20.03 9.24 13.95
CA PHE A 4 -19.29 8.20 13.24
C PHE A 4 -17.96 7.86 13.92
N MET A 5 -17.22 8.87 14.36
CA MET A 5 -15.97 8.67 15.12
C MET A 5 -16.22 8.00 16.46
N SER A 6 -17.33 8.32 17.13
CA SER A 6 -17.73 7.68 18.40
C SER A 6 -18.11 6.22 18.19
N ALA A 7 -18.87 5.91 17.14
CA ALA A 7 -19.20 4.52 16.77
C ALA A 7 -17.95 3.73 16.36
N PHE A 8 -16.99 4.37 15.70
CA PHE A 8 -15.74 3.74 15.34
C PHE A 8 -14.85 3.49 16.58
N ALA A 9 -14.77 4.45 17.50
CA ALA A 9 -14.05 4.31 18.75
C ALA A 9 -14.64 3.18 19.62
N SER A 10 -15.97 3.09 19.72
CA SER A 10 -16.64 2.01 20.45
C SER A 10 -16.42 0.65 19.80
N LEU A 11 -16.38 0.56 18.47
CA LEU A 11 -15.99 -0.66 17.76
C LEU A 11 -14.56 -1.10 18.12
N VAL A 12 -13.60 -0.17 18.08
CA VAL A 12 -12.20 -0.46 18.45
C VAL A 12 -12.10 -0.88 19.92
N GLY A 13 -12.83 -0.22 20.82
CA GLY A 13 -12.92 -0.58 22.24
C GLY A 13 -13.49 -1.98 22.45
N ALA A 14 -14.62 -2.30 21.82
CA ALA A 14 -15.24 -3.63 21.90
C ALA A 14 -14.32 -4.75 21.38
N LEU A 15 -13.59 -4.49 20.29
CA LEU A 15 -12.58 -5.43 19.79
C LEU A 15 -11.41 -5.58 20.76
N ALA A 16 -10.99 -4.49 21.41
CA ALA A 16 -9.93 -4.53 22.42
C ALA A 16 -10.37 -5.33 23.65
N ASP A 17 -11.60 -5.14 24.14
CA ASP A 17 -12.15 -5.89 25.27
C ASP A 17 -12.24 -7.39 24.97
N LEU A 18 -12.65 -7.74 23.74
CA LEU A 18 -12.68 -9.12 23.26
C LEU A 18 -11.29 -9.76 23.23
N LEU A 19 -10.26 -8.99 22.90
CA LEU A 19 -8.87 -9.45 22.77
C LEU A 19 -8.07 -9.31 24.08
N HIS A 20 -8.60 -8.60 25.08
CA HIS A 20 -7.98 -8.40 26.38
C HIS A 20 -7.51 -9.68 27.09
N PRO A 21 -8.28 -10.79 27.15
CA PRO A 21 -7.80 -12.00 27.83
C PRO A 21 -6.58 -12.65 27.17
N LEU A 22 -6.36 -12.39 25.87
CA LEU A 22 -5.24 -12.97 25.11
C LEU A 22 -4.02 -12.04 25.07
N PHE A 23 -4.26 -10.73 24.93
CA PHE A 23 -3.21 -9.76 24.62
C PHE A 23 -2.96 -8.74 25.74
N GLN A 24 -3.78 -8.72 26.80
CA GLN A 24 -3.66 -7.85 27.97
C GLN A 24 -3.39 -6.38 27.55
N ASN A 25 -2.24 -5.83 27.94
CA ASN A 25 -1.84 -4.44 27.67
C ASN A 25 -1.79 -4.11 26.16
N ALA A 26 -1.59 -5.10 25.29
CA ALA A 26 -1.54 -4.93 23.84
C ALA A 26 -2.89 -5.17 23.14
N SER A 27 -4.00 -5.33 23.87
CA SER A 27 -5.31 -5.67 23.32
C SER A 27 -5.82 -4.67 22.28
N THR A 28 -5.54 -3.37 22.48
CA THR A 28 -5.97 -2.31 21.55
C THR A 28 -5.12 -2.27 20.30
N ALA A 29 -3.82 -2.56 20.43
CA ALA A 29 -2.96 -2.77 19.28
C ALA A 29 -3.42 -3.99 18.47
N ALA A 30 -3.78 -5.08 19.14
CA ALA A 30 -4.34 -6.27 18.53
C ALA A 30 -5.69 -5.99 17.85
N ALA A 31 -6.55 -5.15 18.46
CA ALA A 31 -7.82 -4.70 17.89
C ALA A 31 -7.62 -3.91 16.59
N ILE A 32 -6.63 -3.01 16.56
CA ILE A 32 -6.24 -2.27 15.34
C ILE A 32 -5.79 -3.23 14.24
N ILE A 33 -4.94 -4.21 14.57
CA ILE A 33 -4.44 -5.21 13.61
C ILE A 33 -5.61 -6.06 13.08
N LEU A 34 -6.50 -6.52 13.97
CA LEU A 34 -7.68 -7.31 13.61
C LEU A 34 -8.64 -6.50 12.73
N PHE A 35 -8.96 -5.27 13.11
CA PHE A 35 -9.78 -4.38 12.29
C PHE A 35 -9.17 -4.19 10.89
N THR A 36 -7.86 -3.97 10.81
CA THR A 36 -7.14 -3.85 9.54
C THR A 36 -7.27 -5.12 8.71
N ALA A 37 -7.13 -6.29 9.32
CA ALA A 37 -7.30 -7.58 8.65
C ALA A 37 -8.73 -7.79 8.14
N LEU A 38 -9.75 -7.40 8.92
CA LEU A 38 -11.16 -7.47 8.50
C LEU A 38 -11.45 -6.56 7.30
N VAL A 39 -10.96 -5.32 7.33
CA VAL A 39 -11.06 -4.40 6.18
C VAL A 39 -10.36 -5.01 4.96
N ARG A 40 -9.16 -5.58 5.14
CA ARG A 40 -8.44 -6.26 4.06
C ARG A 40 -9.20 -7.44 3.47
N LEU A 41 -9.83 -8.25 4.31
CA LEU A 41 -10.68 -9.36 3.88
C LEU A 41 -11.90 -8.88 3.09
N ALA A 42 -12.54 -7.79 3.52
CA ALA A 42 -13.66 -7.19 2.80
C ALA A 42 -13.24 -6.62 1.42
N VAL A 43 -12.03 -6.06 1.33
CA VAL A 43 -11.46 -5.53 0.07
C VAL A 43 -10.84 -6.63 -0.81
N HIS A 44 -10.60 -7.82 -0.27
CA HIS A 44 -9.98 -8.95 -0.97
C HIS A 44 -10.62 -9.31 -2.34
N PRO A 45 -11.96 -9.39 -2.52
CA PRO A 45 -12.54 -9.65 -3.84
C PRO A 45 -12.17 -8.57 -4.86
N LEU A 46 -12.11 -7.30 -4.43
CA LEU A 46 -11.67 -6.19 -5.26
C LEU A 46 -10.17 -6.30 -5.59
N SER A 47 -9.33 -6.67 -4.61
CA SER A 47 -7.90 -6.96 -4.86
C SER A 47 -7.70 -8.06 -5.90
N ARG A 48 -8.53 -9.12 -5.87
CA ARG A 48 -8.49 -10.19 -6.89
C ARG A 48 -8.90 -9.65 -8.26
N ALA A 49 -9.93 -8.82 -8.34
CA ALA A 49 -10.35 -8.19 -9.60
C ALA A 49 -9.25 -7.26 -10.16
N ALA A 50 -8.63 -6.47 -9.29
CA ALA A 50 -7.47 -5.64 -9.61
C ALA A 50 -6.30 -6.46 -10.16
N ALA A 51 -6.01 -7.61 -9.53
CA ALA A 51 -4.96 -8.51 -9.99
C ALA A 51 -5.23 -9.12 -11.37
N ARG A 52 -6.48 -9.50 -11.65
CA ARG A 52 -6.90 -9.94 -12.99
C ARG A 52 -6.71 -8.84 -14.03
N GLY A 53 -7.11 -7.61 -13.72
CA GLY A 53 -6.92 -6.46 -14.60
C GLY A 53 -5.45 -6.17 -14.89
N GLN A 54 -4.58 -6.22 -13.87
CA GLN A 54 -3.12 -6.09 -14.07
C GLN A 54 -2.53 -7.21 -14.93
N LYS A 55 -3.03 -8.45 -14.80
CA LYS A 55 -2.61 -9.56 -15.65
C LYS A 55 -3.00 -9.33 -17.12
N ALA A 56 -4.23 -8.86 -17.36
CA ALA A 56 -4.68 -8.50 -18.70
C ALA A 56 -3.85 -7.35 -19.28
N GLN A 57 -3.58 -6.31 -18.49
CA GLN A 57 -2.72 -5.19 -18.89
C GLN A 57 -1.31 -5.66 -19.29
N ARG A 58 -0.72 -6.62 -18.56
CA ARG A 58 0.58 -7.19 -18.92
C ARG A 58 0.55 -7.95 -20.25
N ARG A 59 -0.55 -8.65 -20.56
CA ARG A 59 -0.74 -9.32 -21.86
C ARG A 59 -0.78 -8.31 -23.02
N LEU A 60 -1.28 -7.10 -22.78
CA LEU A 60 -1.35 -6.04 -23.79
C LEU A 60 -0.03 -5.29 -24.00
N GLN A 61 0.93 -5.37 -23.07
CA GLN A 61 2.22 -4.69 -23.20
C GLN A 61 2.95 -4.87 -24.55
N PRO A 62 3.05 -6.08 -25.14
CA PRO A 62 3.65 -6.24 -26.47
C PRO A 62 2.89 -5.47 -27.56
N GLN A 63 1.55 -5.54 -27.56
CA GLN A 63 0.71 -4.81 -28.52
C GLN A 63 0.87 -3.29 -28.35
N ILE A 64 0.90 -2.81 -27.10
CA ILE A 64 1.17 -1.42 -26.76
C ILE A 64 2.55 -0.98 -27.28
N ALA A 65 3.56 -1.84 -27.19
CA ALA A 65 4.90 -1.55 -27.69
C ALA A 65 4.94 -1.45 -29.23
N GLU A 66 4.20 -2.29 -29.95
CA GLU A 66 4.05 -2.18 -31.40
C GLU A 66 3.30 -0.90 -31.80
N LEU A 67 2.24 -0.57 -31.09
CA LEU A 67 1.45 0.65 -31.32
C LEU A 67 2.31 1.92 -31.12
N ARG A 68 3.16 1.91 -30.10
CA ARG A 68 4.17 2.96 -29.84
C ARG A 68 5.15 3.09 -30.99
N LYS A 69 5.66 1.98 -31.54
CA LYS A 69 6.54 2.00 -32.71
C LYS A 69 5.83 2.56 -33.96
N LYS A 70 4.59 2.13 -34.21
CA LYS A 70 3.78 2.57 -35.36
C LYS A 70 3.42 4.06 -35.30
N HIS A 71 3.15 4.61 -34.12
CA HIS A 71 2.69 5.99 -33.94
C HIS A 71 3.71 6.90 -33.25
N ALA A 72 5.00 6.55 -33.24
CA ALA A 72 6.05 7.30 -32.55
C ALA A 72 6.10 8.80 -32.90
N LYS A 73 5.74 9.15 -34.15
CA LYS A 73 5.76 10.54 -34.66
C LYS A 73 4.45 11.30 -34.45
N ASN A 74 3.40 10.67 -33.92
CA ASN A 74 2.06 11.24 -33.81
C ASN A 74 1.43 10.94 -32.43
N PRO A 75 1.69 11.75 -31.40
CA PRO A 75 1.22 11.50 -30.04
C PRO A 75 -0.31 11.44 -29.93
N ASP A 76 -1.03 12.29 -30.68
CA ASP A 76 -2.50 12.28 -30.68
C ASP A 76 -3.08 10.98 -31.24
N ARG A 77 -2.48 10.45 -32.31
CA ARG A 77 -2.88 9.15 -32.88
C ARG A 77 -2.49 8.00 -31.95
N MET A 78 -1.34 8.08 -31.29
CA MET A 78 -0.93 7.11 -30.29
C MET A 78 -1.92 7.05 -29.13
N GLN A 79 -2.35 8.20 -28.58
CA GLN A 79 -3.30 8.23 -27.47
C GLN A 79 -4.65 7.63 -27.86
N LYS A 80 -5.17 8.00 -29.04
CA LYS A 80 -6.43 7.44 -29.57
C LYS A 80 -6.33 5.92 -29.77
N ALA A 81 -5.29 5.45 -30.44
CA ALA A 81 -5.10 4.02 -30.70
C ALA A 81 -4.91 3.23 -29.40
N LEU A 82 -4.23 3.81 -28.40
CA LEU A 82 -4.06 3.19 -27.09
C LEU A 82 -5.40 3.05 -26.37
N MET A 83 -6.23 4.10 -26.38
CA MET A 83 -7.57 4.07 -25.80
C MET A 83 -8.47 3.06 -26.51
N GLU A 84 -8.42 2.99 -27.84
CA GLU A 84 -9.17 2.01 -28.62
C GLU A 84 -8.75 0.58 -28.26
N LEU A 85 -7.44 0.30 -28.21
CA LEU A 85 -6.93 -1.02 -27.82
C LEU A 85 -7.40 -1.43 -26.40
N HIS A 86 -7.38 -0.51 -25.43
CA HIS A 86 -7.87 -0.80 -24.08
C HIS A 86 -9.38 -1.07 -24.07
N ARG A 87 -10.14 -0.38 -24.93
CA ARG A 87 -11.59 -0.53 -25.08
C ARG A 87 -11.96 -1.85 -25.76
N GLU A 88 -11.26 -2.21 -26.84
CA GLU A 88 -11.41 -3.47 -27.58
C GLU A 88 -11.14 -4.67 -26.67
N GLU A 89 -10.04 -4.62 -25.92
CA GLU A 89 -9.62 -5.69 -25.00
C GLU A 89 -10.36 -5.63 -23.65
N LYS A 90 -11.22 -4.62 -23.44
CA LYS A 90 -12.00 -4.37 -22.22
C LYS A 90 -11.13 -4.36 -20.94
N VAL A 91 -9.91 -3.85 -21.05
CA VAL A 91 -8.96 -3.73 -19.93
C VAL A 91 -8.95 -2.29 -19.41
N SER A 92 -9.23 -2.11 -18.12
CA SER A 92 -9.19 -0.80 -17.49
C SER A 92 -7.79 -0.44 -16.98
N PRO A 93 -7.24 0.75 -17.31
CA PRO A 93 -5.96 1.19 -16.78
C PRO A 93 -5.99 1.46 -15.27
N LEU A 94 -7.18 1.65 -14.69
CA LEU A 94 -7.39 1.93 -13.26
C LEU A 94 -7.50 0.67 -12.40
N SER A 95 -7.49 -0.53 -13.00
CA SER A 95 -7.62 -1.78 -12.23
C SER A 95 -6.58 -1.90 -11.11
N GLY A 96 -5.42 -1.25 -11.21
CA GLY A 96 -4.39 -1.29 -10.17
C GLY A 96 -4.60 -0.37 -8.96
N CYS A 97 -5.36 0.72 -9.07
CA CYS A 97 -5.52 1.72 -8.00
C CYS A 97 -6.82 1.58 -7.20
N LEU A 98 -7.82 0.88 -7.74
CA LEU A 98 -9.12 0.62 -7.10
C LEU A 98 -9.03 0.10 -5.65
N PRO A 99 -8.20 -0.90 -5.32
CA PRO A 99 -8.09 -1.40 -3.94
C PRO A 99 -7.55 -0.34 -2.98
N SER A 100 -6.59 0.47 -3.43
CA SER A 100 -5.98 1.52 -2.61
C SER A 100 -6.98 2.65 -2.31
N LEU A 101 -7.80 3.03 -3.30
CA LEU A 101 -8.84 4.06 -3.13
C LEU A 101 -9.87 3.67 -2.07
N LEU A 102 -10.36 2.43 -2.12
CA LEU A 102 -11.33 1.92 -1.16
C LEU A 102 -10.74 1.81 0.26
N GLN A 103 -9.42 1.73 0.36
CA GLN A 103 -8.71 1.60 1.63
C GLN A 103 -8.40 2.93 2.30
N MET A 104 -8.29 4.05 1.55
CA MET A 104 -7.97 5.35 2.13
C MET A 104 -8.89 5.75 3.31
N PRO A 105 -10.23 5.56 3.25
CA PRO A 105 -11.12 5.91 4.36
C PRO A 105 -10.77 5.23 5.69
N ALA A 106 -10.37 3.94 5.65
CA ALA A 106 -10.00 3.20 6.86
C ALA A 106 -8.70 3.75 7.50
N PHE A 107 -7.74 4.17 6.67
CA PHE A 107 -6.53 4.82 7.17
C PHE A 107 -6.84 6.18 7.82
N PHE A 108 -7.63 7.02 7.14
CA PHE A 108 -8.02 8.33 7.67
C PHE A 108 -8.78 8.20 8.99
N LEU A 109 -9.61 7.17 9.14
CA LEU A 109 -10.31 6.89 10.39
C LEU A 109 -9.36 6.62 11.55
N LEU A 110 -8.42 5.68 11.39
CA LEU A 110 -7.44 5.39 12.44
C LEU A 110 -6.53 6.58 12.72
N TYR A 111 -6.02 7.22 11.67
CA TYR A 111 -5.15 8.37 11.82
C TYR A 111 -5.86 9.50 12.59
N HIS A 112 -7.11 9.79 12.25
CA HIS A 112 -7.87 10.85 12.91
C HIS A 112 -8.23 10.47 14.35
N LEU A 113 -8.64 9.22 14.59
CA LEU A 113 -8.96 8.72 15.93
C LEU A 113 -7.75 8.85 16.87
N PHE A 114 -6.57 8.41 16.44
CA PHE A 114 -5.36 8.43 17.26
C PHE A 114 -4.55 9.74 17.17
N SER A 115 -5.01 10.71 16.39
CA SER A 115 -4.47 12.08 16.39
C SER A 115 -5.36 13.06 17.15
N SER A 116 -6.59 12.66 17.52
CA SER A 116 -7.56 13.50 18.20
C SER A 116 -7.55 13.25 19.71
N GLN A 117 -7.35 14.31 20.49
CA GLN A 117 -7.35 14.28 21.96
C GLN A 117 -8.74 14.06 22.56
N LYS A 118 -9.81 14.29 21.77
CA LYS A 118 -11.20 14.13 22.18
C LYS A 118 -11.99 13.36 21.13
N ILE A 119 -12.99 12.61 21.58
CA ILE A 119 -13.97 11.95 20.73
C ILE A 119 -15.35 12.47 21.15
N GLY A 120 -15.96 13.33 20.32
CA GLY A 120 -17.12 14.09 20.76
C GLY A 120 -16.73 15.07 21.86
N ASP A 121 -17.43 15.00 23.00
CA ASP A 121 -17.18 15.87 24.15
C ASP A 121 -16.23 15.25 25.20
N GLU A 122 -15.88 13.96 25.05
CA GLU A 122 -15.06 13.22 26.00
C GLU A 122 -13.57 13.14 25.60
N ALA A 123 -12.70 12.95 26.60
CA ALA A 123 -11.28 12.70 26.38
C ALA A 123 -11.04 11.33 25.75
N ASN A 124 -10.11 11.25 24.81
CA ASN A 124 -9.83 10.00 24.10
C ASN A 124 -8.98 9.04 24.94
N ALA A 125 -9.65 8.13 25.65
CA ALA A 125 -8.99 7.10 26.46
C ALA A 125 -8.10 6.13 25.65
N LEU A 126 -8.38 5.94 24.35
CA LEU A 126 -7.64 5.01 23.50
C LEU A 126 -6.19 5.45 23.24
N LEU A 127 -5.88 6.74 23.38
CA LEU A 127 -4.52 7.26 23.18
C LEU A 127 -3.53 6.71 24.20
N GLY A 128 -3.99 6.46 25.44
CA GLY A 128 -3.19 5.95 26.54
C GLY A 128 -3.00 4.43 26.54
N HIS A 129 -3.75 3.71 25.71
CA HIS A 129 -3.57 2.28 25.54
C HIS A 129 -2.21 2.01 24.88
N GLN A 130 -1.58 0.88 25.22
CA GLN A 130 -0.17 0.65 24.88
C GLN A 130 -0.01 -0.53 23.91
N LEU A 131 1.11 -0.55 23.20
CA LEU A 131 1.69 -1.73 22.59
C LEU A 131 2.98 -2.03 23.33
N PHE A 132 2.97 -3.06 24.16
CA PHE A 132 4.02 -3.30 25.15
C PHE A 132 4.16 -2.07 26.07
N ASP A 133 5.24 -1.29 25.92
CA ASP A 133 5.51 -0.09 26.72
C ASP A 133 5.25 1.23 25.94
N ALA A 134 4.81 1.16 24.69
CA ALA A 134 4.62 2.32 23.83
C ALA A 134 3.14 2.72 23.70
N PRO A 135 2.72 3.92 24.15
CA PRO A 135 1.37 4.43 23.94
C PRO A 135 1.00 4.52 22.46
N LEU A 136 -0.24 4.14 22.14
CA LEU A 136 -0.74 4.08 20.77
C LEU A 136 -0.89 5.46 20.10
N GLY A 137 -1.08 6.51 20.90
CA GLY A 137 -1.13 7.90 20.45
C GLY A 137 0.24 8.56 20.23
N GLU A 138 1.33 7.98 20.75
CA GLU A 138 2.67 8.56 20.64
C GLU A 138 3.25 8.41 19.23
N ARG A 139 4.20 9.28 18.89
CA ARG A 139 5.02 9.21 17.67
C ARG A 139 6.45 8.85 18.04
N TRP A 140 7.22 8.40 17.04
CA TRP A 140 8.63 8.03 17.23
C TRP A 140 9.47 9.14 17.92
N HIS A 141 9.22 10.41 17.59
CA HIS A 141 9.95 11.52 18.20
C HIS A 141 9.67 11.68 19.71
N ASP A 142 8.48 11.28 20.17
CA ASP A 142 8.10 11.32 21.59
C ASP A 142 8.81 10.19 22.33
N ALA A 143 8.88 9.00 21.74
CA ALA A 143 9.63 7.88 22.32
C ALA A 143 11.13 8.21 22.49
N LEU A 144 11.71 8.97 21.54
CA LEU A 144 13.10 9.42 21.64
C LEU A 144 13.32 10.42 22.78
N SER A 145 12.34 11.25 23.13
CA SER A 145 12.49 12.24 24.20
C SER A 145 12.30 11.66 25.61
N HIS A 146 11.50 10.61 25.77
CA HIS A 146 11.20 10.01 27.08
C HIS A 146 12.23 8.96 27.55
N GLY A 147 12.92 8.28 26.63
CA GLY A 147 13.89 7.24 26.99
C GLY A 147 14.97 6.94 25.95
N GLY A 148 15.05 7.73 24.87
CA GLY A 148 15.98 7.50 23.76
C GLY A 148 15.64 6.26 22.93
N MET A 149 16.47 5.98 21.92
CA MET A 149 16.20 4.91 20.94
C MET A 149 16.22 3.49 21.55
N PHE A 150 16.91 3.30 22.68
CA PHE A 150 17.03 2.02 23.39
C PHE A 150 16.19 1.97 24.67
N GLY A 151 15.37 2.99 24.94
CA GLY A 151 14.39 2.95 26.01
C GLY A 151 13.23 1.99 25.69
N ALA A 152 12.35 1.77 26.67
CA ALA A 152 11.22 0.83 26.54
C ALA A 152 10.36 1.12 25.30
N GLN A 153 9.95 2.38 25.10
CA GLN A 153 9.21 2.82 23.91
C GLN A 153 10.08 2.73 22.65
N GLY A 154 11.34 3.17 22.72
CA GLY A 154 12.28 3.20 21.61
C GLY A 154 12.47 1.82 20.95
N ILE A 155 12.60 0.76 21.75
CA ILE A 155 12.76 -0.61 21.26
C ILE A 155 11.51 -1.08 20.50
N VAL A 156 10.31 -0.72 20.95
CA VAL A 156 9.05 -1.05 20.24
C VAL A 156 9.04 -0.43 18.84
N TYR A 157 9.42 0.84 18.73
CA TYR A 157 9.53 1.49 17.42
C TYR A 157 10.68 0.94 16.57
N LEU A 158 11.83 0.58 17.16
CA LEU A 158 12.92 -0.08 16.43
C LEU A 158 12.45 -1.41 15.83
N GLY A 159 11.71 -2.22 16.59
CA GLY A 159 11.06 -3.43 16.11
C GLY A 159 10.10 -3.15 14.97
N LEU A 160 9.27 -2.11 15.11
CA LEU A 160 8.36 -1.67 14.05
C LEU A 160 9.10 -1.25 12.78
N PHE A 161 10.15 -0.43 12.88
CA PHE A 161 10.96 -0.01 11.74
C PHE A 161 11.67 -1.19 11.08
N ALA A 162 12.14 -2.17 11.85
CA ALA A 162 12.73 -3.39 11.30
C ALA A 162 11.72 -4.17 10.45
N ILE A 163 10.49 -4.31 10.93
CA ILE A 163 9.40 -4.97 10.17
C ILE A 163 9.09 -4.16 8.90
N VAL A 164 8.94 -2.84 9.00
CA VAL A 164 8.67 -1.99 7.83
C VAL A 164 9.79 -2.06 6.81
N ALA A 165 11.05 -2.05 7.26
CA ALA A 165 12.21 -2.16 6.40
C ALA A 165 12.25 -3.52 5.68
N ALA A 166 11.93 -4.62 6.38
CA ALA A 166 11.83 -5.94 5.77
C ALA A 166 10.73 -5.98 4.68
N VAL A 167 9.56 -5.45 4.97
CA VAL A 167 8.44 -5.36 4.02
C VAL A 167 8.77 -4.43 2.84
N ALA A 168 9.43 -3.30 3.09
CA ALA A 168 9.86 -2.35 2.08
C ALA A 168 10.91 -2.97 1.15
N THR A 169 11.90 -3.69 1.70
CA THR A 169 12.92 -4.41 0.91
C THR A 169 12.29 -5.51 0.06
N PHE A 170 11.32 -6.26 0.61
CA PHE A 170 10.55 -7.25 -0.16
C PHE A 170 9.78 -6.59 -1.32
N ASN A 171 9.08 -5.50 -1.05
CA ASN A 171 8.34 -4.74 -2.07
C ASN A 171 9.26 -4.09 -3.11
N TYR A 172 10.42 -3.59 -2.70
CA TYR A 172 11.45 -3.05 -3.59
C TYR A 172 11.91 -4.12 -4.58
N GLY A 173 12.32 -5.30 -4.07
CA GLY A 173 12.78 -6.40 -4.91
C GLY A 173 11.71 -6.88 -5.88
N ARG A 174 10.46 -6.99 -5.40
CA ARG A 174 9.31 -7.34 -6.22
C ARG A 174 9.05 -6.31 -7.32
N THR A 175 9.02 -5.02 -6.98
CA THR A 175 8.76 -3.93 -7.93
C THR A 175 9.85 -3.87 -8.99
N LYS A 176 11.11 -4.03 -8.58
CA LYS A 176 12.27 -4.11 -9.49
C LYS A 176 12.16 -5.29 -10.46
N ARG A 177 11.77 -6.48 -9.98
CA ARG A 177 11.51 -7.66 -10.84
C ARG A 177 10.35 -7.43 -11.80
N GLN A 178 9.27 -6.79 -11.35
CA GLN A 178 8.14 -6.46 -12.19
C GLN A 178 8.51 -5.49 -13.32
N MET A 179 9.34 -4.48 -13.04
CA MET A 179 9.83 -3.54 -14.06
C MET A 179 10.78 -4.22 -15.05
N ALA A 180 11.64 -5.11 -14.58
CA ALA A 180 12.52 -5.88 -15.47
C ALA A 180 11.72 -6.77 -16.44
N ALA A 181 10.61 -7.34 -15.98
CA ALA A 181 9.71 -8.16 -16.81
C ALA A 181 8.77 -7.32 -17.72
N SER A 182 8.70 -6.02 -17.54
CA SER A 182 7.90 -5.11 -18.34
C SER A 182 8.65 -3.79 -18.49
N PRO A 183 9.76 -3.78 -19.25
CA PRO A 183 10.51 -2.57 -19.49
C PRO A 183 9.57 -1.55 -20.12
N VAL A 184 9.32 -0.46 -19.41
CA VAL A 184 8.58 0.68 -19.95
C VAL A 184 9.37 1.12 -21.17
N THR A 185 8.86 0.82 -22.37
CA THR A 185 9.43 1.37 -23.60
C THR A 185 9.41 2.89 -23.45
N PRO A 186 10.58 3.56 -23.50
CA PRO A 186 10.64 4.99 -23.27
C PRO A 186 9.68 5.68 -24.23
N ALA A 187 8.88 6.62 -23.72
CA ALA A 187 8.26 7.59 -24.60
C ALA A 187 9.41 8.23 -25.39
N SER A 188 9.41 7.98 -26.70
CA SER A 188 10.38 8.58 -27.60
C SER A 188 10.00 10.04 -27.73
N GLY A 189 10.92 10.96 -27.46
CA GLY A 189 10.72 12.37 -27.78
C GLY A 189 10.52 12.58 -29.29
N PRO A 190 10.20 13.81 -29.73
CA PRO A 190 10.03 14.14 -31.15
C PRO A 190 11.17 13.65 -32.05
N ASP A 191 12.40 13.59 -31.49
CA ASP A 191 13.63 13.19 -32.18
C ASP A 191 14.05 11.72 -31.94
N GLY A 192 13.20 10.88 -31.34
CA GLY A 192 13.55 9.49 -31.02
C GLY A 192 14.50 9.32 -29.82
N GLN A 193 14.94 10.43 -29.22
CA GLN A 193 15.73 10.42 -27.98
C GLN A 193 14.83 10.05 -26.78
N PRO A 194 15.32 9.24 -25.82
CA PRO A 194 14.60 8.98 -24.59
C PRO A 194 14.33 10.29 -23.85
N MET A 195 13.08 10.54 -23.49
CA MET A 195 12.69 11.73 -22.72
C MET A 195 13.61 11.88 -21.48
N PRO A 196 14.31 13.02 -21.32
CA PRO A 196 15.17 13.26 -20.17
C PRO A 196 14.38 13.05 -18.87
N GLY A 197 14.93 12.29 -17.91
CA GLY A 197 14.30 12.03 -16.61
C GLY A 197 13.53 10.71 -16.47
N LEU A 198 13.13 10.04 -17.57
CA LEU A 198 12.40 8.76 -17.48
C LEU A 198 13.28 7.63 -16.89
N GLY A 199 14.57 7.62 -17.23
CA GLY A 199 15.55 6.67 -16.69
C GLY A 199 15.82 6.86 -15.19
N ALA A 200 15.83 8.10 -14.71
CA ALA A 200 15.92 8.42 -13.30
C ALA A 200 14.63 8.00 -12.56
N MET A 201 13.46 8.23 -13.16
CA MET A 201 12.17 7.81 -12.61
C MET A 201 12.07 6.28 -12.45
N ASN A 202 12.58 5.49 -13.41
CA ASN A 202 12.62 4.02 -13.28
C ASN A 202 13.53 3.54 -12.14
N LYS A 203 14.61 4.27 -11.82
CA LYS A 203 15.48 3.95 -10.68
C LYS A 203 14.86 4.39 -9.35
N LEU A 204 14.13 5.50 -9.34
CA LEU A 204 13.50 6.05 -8.14
C LEU A 204 12.22 5.31 -7.74
N MET A 205 11.45 4.81 -8.72
CA MET A 205 10.13 4.23 -8.45
C MET A 205 10.14 3.03 -7.48
N PRO A 206 11.08 2.06 -7.55
CA PRO A 206 11.16 1.01 -6.55
C PRO A 206 11.54 1.54 -5.15
N LEU A 207 12.34 2.60 -5.08
CA LEU A 207 12.80 3.22 -3.83
C LEU A 207 11.64 3.86 -3.06
N MET A 208 10.54 4.22 -3.73
CA MET A 208 9.31 4.72 -3.08
C MET A 208 8.75 3.75 -2.03
N SER A 209 9.07 2.46 -2.10
CA SER A 209 8.67 1.49 -1.07
C SER A 209 9.23 1.84 0.31
N PHE A 210 10.38 2.52 0.37
CA PHE A 210 10.99 2.97 1.63
C PHE A 210 10.36 4.26 2.17
N PHE A 211 9.54 4.97 1.38
CA PHE A 211 8.80 6.14 1.86
C PHE A 211 7.87 5.80 3.03
N THR A 212 7.45 4.54 3.14
CA THR A 212 6.67 4.05 4.28
C THR A 212 7.43 4.15 5.61
N LEU A 213 8.76 3.97 5.63
CA LEU A 213 9.57 4.20 6.85
C LEU A 213 9.46 5.65 7.30
N PHE A 214 9.55 6.58 6.35
CA PHE A 214 9.35 7.99 6.63
C PHE A 214 7.94 8.24 7.16
N THR A 215 6.89 7.72 6.51
CA THR A 215 5.51 7.90 7.00
C THR A 215 5.35 7.39 8.44
N VAL A 216 5.87 6.21 8.75
CA VAL A 216 5.77 5.59 10.09
C VAL A 216 6.48 6.42 11.17
N ALA A 217 7.54 7.14 10.83
CA ALA A 217 8.23 8.00 11.79
C ALA A 217 7.42 9.23 12.23
N PHE A 218 6.46 9.70 11.42
CA PHE A 218 5.72 10.95 11.66
C PHE A 218 4.26 10.75 12.10
N VAL A 219 3.74 9.53 12.03
CA VAL A 219 2.36 9.20 12.41
C VAL A 219 2.29 8.56 13.80
N PRO A 220 1.13 8.63 14.49
CA PRO A 220 0.92 7.91 15.74
C PRO A 220 1.16 6.40 15.60
N LEU A 221 1.59 5.73 16.66
CA LEU A 221 1.90 4.30 16.66
C LEU A 221 0.73 3.46 16.13
N ALA A 222 -0.51 3.76 16.53
CA ALA A 222 -1.70 3.09 16.00
C ALA A 222 -1.82 3.18 14.47
N ALA A 223 -1.58 4.37 13.90
CA ALA A 223 -1.61 4.57 12.45
C ALA A 223 -0.43 3.87 11.77
N ALA A 224 0.74 3.83 12.42
CA ALA A 224 1.88 3.07 11.94
C ALA A 224 1.57 1.57 11.89
N LEU A 225 1.01 0.98 12.95
CA LEU A 225 0.59 -0.43 13.00
C LEU A 225 -0.37 -0.78 11.87
N TYR A 226 -1.34 0.09 11.60
CA TYR A 226 -2.23 -0.06 10.46
C TYR A 226 -1.43 -0.10 9.14
N VAL A 227 -0.53 0.86 8.91
CA VAL A 227 0.26 0.95 7.67
C VAL A 227 1.13 -0.30 7.49
N VAL A 228 1.80 -0.76 8.55
CA VAL A 228 2.65 -1.96 8.51
C VAL A 228 1.81 -3.20 8.21
N THR A 229 0.72 -3.41 8.94
CA THR A 229 -0.18 -4.56 8.75
C THR A 229 -0.74 -4.59 7.34
N SER A 230 -1.20 -3.42 6.88
CA SER A 230 -1.75 -3.19 5.56
C SER A 230 -0.75 -3.47 4.43
N THR A 231 0.47 -2.95 4.53
CA THR A 231 1.51 -3.13 3.52
C THR A 231 2.03 -4.56 3.50
N THR A 232 2.14 -5.19 4.67
CA THR A 232 2.48 -6.62 4.82
C THR A 232 1.43 -7.51 4.16
N TRP A 233 0.14 -7.27 4.44
CA TRP A 233 -0.95 -7.99 3.79
C TRP A 233 -0.88 -7.84 2.27
N THR A 234 -0.69 -6.62 1.77
CA THR A 234 -0.58 -6.37 0.32
C THR A 234 0.60 -7.13 -0.29
N ALA A 235 1.74 -7.15 0.39
CA ALA A 235 2.92 -7.86 -0.06
C ALA A 235 2.65 -9.36 -0.21
N ILE A 236 2.03 -9.97 0.81
CA ILE A 236 1.66 -11.39 0.86
C ILE A 236 0.57 -11.71 -0.17
N GLU A 237 -0.53 -10.97 -0.17
CA GLU A 237 -1.67 -11.14 -1.07
C GLU A 237 -1.21 -11.07 -2.52
N ARG A 238 -0.43 -10.05 -2.87
CA ARG A 238 0.12 -9.94 -4.21
C ARG A 238 1.15 -11.02 -4.49
N ALA A 239 1.92 -11.51 -3.51
CA ALA A 239 2.89 -12.59 -3.75
C ALA A 239 2.16 -13.89 -4.13
N TYR A 240 1.04 -14.16 -3.45
CA TYR A 240 0.18 -15.29 -3.74
C TYR A 240 -0.56 -15.14 -5.08
N LEU A 241 -1.26 -14.03 -5.29
CA LEU A 241 -2.10 -13.82 -6.49
C LEU A 241 -1.31 -13.70 -7.80
N TYR A 242 -0.02 -13.37 -7.73
CA TYR A 242 0.84 -13.17 -8.91
C TYR A 242 1.88 -14.29 -9.09
N ARG A 243 1.80 -15.37 -8.30
CA ARG A 243 2.73 -16.51 -8.38
C ARG A 243 2.70 -17.17 -9.76
N ASP A 244 1.51 -17.35 -10.32
CA ASP A 244 1.28 -18.13 -11.54
C ASP A 244 1.13 -17.23 -12.79
N MET A 245 1.81 -16.09 -12.81
CA MET A 245 1.74 -15.17 -13.94
C MET A 245 2.75 -15.62 -15.01
N PRO A 246 2.30 -16.09 -16.20
CA PRO A 246 3.23 -16.56 -17.23
C PRO A 246 4.16 -15.43 -17.67
N ALA A 247 5.41 -15.77 -17.98
CA ALA A 247 6.34 -14.83 -18.59
C ALA A 247 5.70 -14.23 -19.86
N PRO A 248 5.87 -12.92 -20.13
CA PRO A 248 5.40 -12.30 -21.37
C PRO A 248 6.08 -13.01 -22.55
N GLY A 249 5.34 -13.88 -23.24
CA GLY A 249 5.85 -14.71 -24.34
C GLY A 249 5.19 -16.10 -24.43
N ALA A 250 4.84 -16.71 -23.30
CA ALA A 250 4.28 -18.08 -23.31
C ALA A 250 2.85 -18.16 -23.89
N ALA A 251 2.05 -17.10 -23.74
CA ALA A 251 0.66 -17.09 -24.19
C ALA A 251 0.48 -16.83 -25.70
N VAL A 252 1.51 -16.34 -26.39
CA VAL A 252 1.47 -16.16 -27.85
C VAL A 252 1.81 -17.47 -28.56
N ALA A 253 2.69 -18.28 -27.98
CA ALA A 253 3.10 -19.58 -28.53
C ALA A 253 2.01 -20.66 -28.45
N THR A 254 1.01 -20.51 -27.59
CA THR A 254 -0.10 -21.47 -27.45
C THR A 254 -1.36 -21.10 -28.24
N ALA A 255 -1.35 -19.94 -28.92
CA ALA A 255 -2.47 -19.46 -29.72
C ALA A 255 -2.15 -19.39 -31.23
N ALA A 256 -0.99 -19.93 -31.64
CA ALA A 256 -0.57 -20.15 -33.01
C ALA A 256 -0.51 -21.66 -33.28
#